data_AF-A0A849QFL3-F1
#
_entry.id   AF-A0A849QFL3-F1
#
_cell.length_a   1.000
_cell.length_b   1.000
_cell.length_c   1.000
_cell.angle_alpha   90.00
_cell.angle_beta   90.00
_cell.angle_gamma   90.00
#
_symmetry.space_group_name_H-M   'P 1'
#
loop_
_entity.id
_entity.type
_entity.pdbx_description
1 polymer ?
#
loop_
_entity_poly.entity_id
_entity_poly.type
_entity_poly.pdbx_seq_one_letter_code
_entity_poly.pdbx_strand_id
1 'polypeptide(L)'
;MPEDTNITSLLSSINGNYSIVWEYNASDTSDHWKKYDPAAPFGNDLTTMEPGKGYWIMMTSDDTLNISGTMPEHTDIELWSGWNLIGYNSPNPQTITDALSSINGNYSIIWAYNASDSTDHWKKYDPSAPFGNDLVNMEPGKGYWIMMTTDDILEI
;
A
#
# COMPACT_ATOMS: atom_id res chain seq x y z
N MET A 1 -12.82 1.95 -5.67
CA MET A 1 -12.56 1.61 -7.08
C MET A 1 -12.52 2.89 -7.88
N PRO A 2 -11.34 3.31 -8.33
CA PRO A 2 -11.22 4.44 -9.23
C PRO A 2 -11.94 4.12 -10.54
N GLU A 3 -12.50 5.14 -11.18
CA GLU A 3 -13.18 4.99 -12.49
C GLU A 3 -12.18 4.73 -13.63
N ASP A 4 -10.90 5.01 -13.39
CA ASP A 4 -9.77 4.79 -14.29
C ASP A 4 -8.60 4.21 -13.47
N THR A 5 -7.98 3.13 -13.92
CA THR A 5 -6.79 2.56 -13.29
C THR A 5 -5.50 3.04 -13.95
N ASN A 6 -5.56 3.81 -15.04
CA ASN A 6 -4.37 4.31 -15.72
C ASN A 6 -3.55 5.23 -14.80
N ILE A 7 -2.28 4.88 -14.61
CA ILE A 7 -1.38 5.59 -13.69
C ILE A 7 -1.23 7.08 -14.04
N THR A 8 -1.22 7.43 -15.33
CA THR A 8 -1.04 8.82 -15.77
C THR A 8 -2.26 9.68 -15.48
N SER A 9 -3.47 9.11 -15.63
CA SER A 9 -4.72 9.77 -15.26
C SER A 9 -4.80 10.00 -13.75
N LEU A 10 -4.46 8.99 -12.94
CA LEU A 10 -4.56 9.04 -11.49
C LEU A 10 -3.56 10.01 -10.87
N LEU A 11 -2.34 10.07 -11.39
CA LEU A 11 -1.30 10.97 -10.91
C LEU A 11 -1.40 12.41 -11.47
N SER A 12 -2.41 12.70 -12.29
CA SER A 12 -2.54 14.01 -12.95
C SER A 12 -2.65 15.18 -11.98
N SER A 13 -3.27 14.97 -10.80
CA SER A 13 -3.43 16.01 -9.77
C SER A 13 -2.12 16.43 -9.11
N ILE A 14 -1.07 15.60 -9.19
CA ILE A 14 0.27 15.86 -8.62
C ILE A 14 1.35 15.92 -9.71
N ASN A 15 0.96 16.11 -10.96
CA ASN A 15 1.88 16.08 -12.09
C ASN A 15 3.00 17.15 -11.93
N GLY A 16 4.25 16.71 -12.02
CA GLY A 16 5.44 17.56 -11.80
C GLY A 16 5.93 17.62 -10.34
N ASN A 17 5.16 17.12 -9.37
CA ASN A 17 5.51 17.13 -7.95
C ASN A 17 5.96 15.75 -7.41
N TYR A 18 6.19 14.78 -8.29
CA TYR A 18 6.83 13.50 -7.97
C TYR A 18 7.84 13.12 -9.05
N SER A 19 8.80 12.27 -8.71
CA SER A 19 9.83 11.79 -9.65
C SER A 19 9.61 10.35 -10.12
N ILE A 20 9.11 9.48 -9.26
CA ILE A 20 8.98 8.05 -9.55
C ILE A 20 7.95 7.40 -8.64
N VAL A 21 7.26 6.40 -9.16
CA VAL A 21 6.31 5.55 -8.43
C VAL A 21 6.74 4.10 -8.51
N TRP A 22 6.59 3.37 -7.40
CA TRP A 22 6.84 1.93 -7.34
C TRP A 22 5.66 1.15 -6.77
N GLU A 23 5.49 -0.07 -7.28
CA GLU A 23 4.62 -1.13 -6.74
C GLU A 23 5.49 -2.34 -6.41
N TYR A 24 5.16 -3.04 -5.33
CA TYR A 24 5.70 -4.37 -5.06
C TYR A 24 4.65 -5.43 -5.36
N ASN A 25 4.80 -6.14 -6.47
CA ASN A 25 3.95 -7.24 -6.88
C ASN A 25 4.48 -8.57 -6.31
N ALA A 26 3.88 -9.01 -5.21
CA ALA A 26 4.27 -10.25 -4.52
C ALA A 26 4.11 -11.52 -5.38
N SER A 27 3.18 -11.51 -6.35
CA SER A 27 2.94 -12.66 -7.23
C SER A 27 4.01 -12.83 -8.33
N ASP A 28 4.73 -11.76 -8.68
CA ASP A 28 5.79 -11.82 -9.67
C ASP A 28 7.11 -12.27 -9.03
N THR A 29 7.28 -13.59 -8.92
CA THR A 29 8.47 -14.21 -8.33
C THR A 29 9.78 -13.99 -9.10
N SER A 30 9.71 -13.46 -10.33
CA SER A 30 10.91 -13.13 -11.12
C SER A 30 11.33 -11.68 -10.96
N ASP A 31 10.35 -10.79 -10.78
CA ASP A 31 10.56 -9.36 -10.69
C ASP A 31 9.43 -8.67 -9.89
N HIS A 32 9.60 -8.59 -8.58
CA HIS A 32 8.59 -8.00 -7.71
C HIS A 32 8.38 -6.49 -7.91
N TRP A 33 9.40 -5.75 -8.32
CA TRP A 33 9.35 -4.28 -8.30
C TRP A 33 8.98 -3.69 -9.64
N LYS A 34 7.80 -3.07 -9.70
CA LYS A 34 7.33 -2.34 -10.88
C LYS A 34 7.53 -0.85 -10.67
N LYS A 35 7.85 -0.12 -11.74
CA LYS A 35 8.12 1.31 -11.67
C LYS A 35 7.44 2.13 -12.76
N TYR A 36 7.16 3.37 -12.41
CA TYR A 36 6.73 4.42 -13.32
C TYR A 36 7.55 5.70 -13.07
N ASP A 37 8.36 6.07 -14.05
CA ASP A 37 9.13 7.32 -14.10
C ASP A 37 8.68 8.14 -15.34
N PRO A 38 8.04 9.31 -15.16
CA PRO A 38 7.60 10.14 -16.28
C PRO A 38 8.77 10.80 -17.06
N ALA A 39 9.94 10.95 -16.44
CA ALA A 39 11.14 11.53 -17.07
C ALA A 39 11.99 10.47 -17.81
N ALA A 40 11.86 9.19 -17.45
CA ALA A 40 12.54 8.07 -18.08
C ALA A 40 11.55 6.95 -18.49
N PRO A 41 10.69 7.18 -19.51
CA PRO A 41 9.62 6.24 -19.86
C PRO A 41 10.12 4.89 -20.39
N PHE A 42 11.36 4.82 -20.90
CA PHE A 42 11.96 3.57 -21.34
C PHE A 42 12.27 2.69 -20.12
N GLY A 43 11.55 1.57 -19.99
CA GLY A 43 11.69 0.64 -18.87
C GLY A 43 10.66 0.83 -17.75
N ASN A 44 9.61 1.64 -17.96
CA ASN A 44 8.43 1.58 -17.12
C ASN A 44 7.64 0.30 -17.40
N ASP A 45 7.24 -0.37 -16.34
CA ASP A 45 6.44 -1.59 -16.35
C ASP A 45 5.26 -1.50 -15.37
N LEU A 46 5.16 -0.43 -14.58
CA LEU A 46 3.97 -0.02 -13.87
C LEU A 46 3.13 0.93 -14.73
N THR A 47 1.97 0.46 -15.19
CA THR A 47 1.07 1.25 -16.05
C THR A 47 -0.30 1.51 -15.44
N THR A 48 -0.63 0.82 -14.35
CA THR A 48 -1.89 0.97 -13.63
C THR A 48 -1.67 1.19 -12.14
N MET A 49 -2.61 1.85 -11.48
CA MET A 49 -2.75 1.85 -10.02
C MET A 49 -4.13 1.31 -9.67
N GLU A 50 -4.18 0.30 -8.80
CA GLU A 50 -5.39 -0.46 -8.51
C GLU A 50 -5.70 -0.46 -7.00
N PRO A 51 -6.98 -0.52 -6.60
CA PRO A 51 -7.34 -0.73 -5.20
C PRO A 51 -6.69 -1.98 -4.62
N GLY A 52 -6.37 -1.96 -3.33
CA GLY A 52 -5.80 -3.10 -2.61
C GLY A 52 -4.29 -3.21 -2.75
N LYS A 53 -3.68 -2.48 -3.69
CA LYS A 53 -2.23 -2.40 -3.85
C LYS A 53 -1.66 -1.16 -3.16
N GLY A 54 -0.47 -1.31 -2.59
CA GLY A 54 0.27 -0.19 -2.02
C GLY A 54 1.31 0.35 -2.99
N TYR A 55 1.49 1.67 -2.98
CA TYR A 55 2.37 2.38 -3.89
C TYR A 55 3.32 3.28 -3.11
N TRP A 56 4.58 3.31 -3.55
CA TRP A 56 5.54 4.31 -3.12
C TRP A 56 5.55 5.44 -4.14
N ILE A 57 5.29 6.66 -3.71
CA ILE A 57 5.39 7.86 -4.55
C ILE A 57 6.51 8.73 -3.99
N MET A 58 7.58 8.91 -4.76
CA MET A 58 8.68 9.80 -4.39
C MET A 58 8.30 11.25 -4.73
N MET A 59 7.75 11.97 -3.76
CA MET A 59 7.39 13.38 -3.90
C MET A 59 8.63 14.27 -3.97
N THR A 60 8.63 15.23 -4.90
CA THR A 60 9.67 16.26 -5.06
C THR A 60 9.23 17.61 -4.48
N SER A 61 7.93 17.77 -4.20
CA SER A 61 7.32 18.91 -3.52
C SER A 61 6.02 18.47 -2.86
N ASP A 62 5.64 19.13 -1.76
CA ASP A 62 4.39 18.82 -1.05
C ASP A 62 3.18 19.06 -1.97
N ASP A 63 2.29 18.07 -2.07
CA ASP A 63 1.06 18.15 -2.86
C ASP A 63 0.00 17.15 -2.37
N THR A 64 -1.22 17.26 -2.90
CA THR A 64 -2.35 16.37 -2.59
C THR A 64 -2.74 15.54 -3.80
N LEU A 65 -2.56 14.21 -3.69
CA LEU A 65 -3.10 13.26 -4.67
C LEU A 65 -4.62 13.14 -4.50
N ASN A 66 -5.37 13.60 -5.50
CA ASN A 66 -6.82 13.50 -5.54
C ASN A 66 -7.24 12.31 -6.39
N ILE A 67 -7.81 11.29 -5.75
CA ILE A 67 -8.39 10.11 -6.44
C ILE A 67 -9.90 10.13 -6.29
N SER A 68 -10.61 10.09 -7.41
CA SER A 68 -12.07 10.00 -7.47
C SER A 68 -12.50 8.58 -7.84
N GLY A 69 -13.54 8.08 -7.19
CA GLY A 69 -14.11 6.77 -7.48
C GLY A 69 -15.19 6.37 -6.48
N THR A 70 -15.75 5.19 -6.67
CA THR A 70 -16.72 4.60 -5.74
C THR A 70 -16.02 3.60 -4.85
N MET A 71 -16.23 3.67 -3.54
CA MET A 71 -15.66 2.66 -2.66
C MET A 71 -16.41 1.33 -2.84
N PRO A 72 -15.71 0.20 -3.02
CA PRO A 72 -16.37 -1.08 -3.02
C PRO A 72 -16.97 -1.36 -1.62
N GLU A 73 -18.11 -2.04 -1.56
CA GLU A 73 -18.67 -2.52 -0.29
C GLU A 73 -17.83 -3.62 0.34
N HIS A 74 -17.02 -4.29 -0.48
CA HIS A 74 -16.15 -5.40 -0.10
C HIS A 74 -15.00 -5.53 -1.11
N THR A 75 -13.78 -5.76 -0.62
CA THR A 75 -12.58 -6.03 -1.40
C THR A 75 -11.89 -7.27 -0.87
N ASP A 76 -11.67 -8.24 -1.75
CA ASP A 76 -10.75 -9.35 -1.51
C ASP A 76 -9.36 -8.97 -2.02
N ILE A 77 -8.35 -9.08 -1.16
CA ILE A 77 -6.94 -8.85 -1.51
C ILE A 77 -6.20 -10.17 -1.33
N GLU A 78 -5.74 -10.75 -2.44
CA GLU A 78 -4.89 -11.93 -2.43
C GLU A 78 -3.50 -11.57 -1.86
N LEU A 79 -3.09 -12.28 -0.82
CA LEU A 79 -1.79 -12.13 -0.17
C LEU A 79 -0.97 -13.42 -0.31
N TRP A 80 0.30 -13.26 -0.65
CA TRP A 80 1.22 -14.37 -0.90
C TRP A 80 2.20 -14.54 0.26
N SER A 81 2.66 -15.76 0.54
CA SER A 81 3.70 -16.00 1.53
C SER A 81 4.92 -15.10 1.26
N GLY A 82 5.43 -14.45 2.32
CA GLY A 82 6.44 -13.40 2.21
C GLY A 82 5.85 -12.00 2.26
N TRP A 83 6.57 -11.02 1.70
CA TRP A 83 6.18 -9.62 1.75
C TRP A 83 5.06 -9.29 0.75
N ASN A 84 4.08 -8.54 1.22
CA ASN A 84 3.04 -7.93 0.38
C ASN A 84 2.97 -6.44 0.72
N LEU A 85 2.76 -5.59 -0.29
CA LEU A 85 2.53 -4.15 -0.12
C LEU A 85 1.11 -3.81 -0.54
N ILE A 86 0.26 -3.48 0.43
CA ILE A 86 -1.15 -3.18 0.19
C ILE A 86 -1.50 -1.74 0.55
N GLY A 87 -2.56 -1.23 -0.06
CA GLY A 87 -3.24 0.00 0.35
C GLY A 87 -4.44 -0.36 1.22
N TYR A 88 -4.77 0.48 2.21
CA TYR A 88 -5.98 0.27 3.01
C TYR A 88 -7.23 0.80 2.31
N ASN A 89 -8.16 -0.11 2.01
CA ASN A 89 -9.33 0.12 1.15
C ASN A 89 -10.63 0.45 1.91
N SER A 90 -10.55 1.03 3.10
CA SER A 90 -11.70 1.45 3.90
C SER A 90 -11.64 2.95 4.18
N PRO A 91 -12.78 3.66 4.32
CA PRO A 91 -12.80 5.11 4.53
C PRO A 91 -12.57 5.47 5.99
N ASN A 92 -12.64 4.48 6.88
CA ASN A 92 -12.62 4.66 8.32
C ASN A 92 -11.40 3.91 8.86
N PRO A 93 -10.58 4.56 9.70
CA PRO A 93 -9.52 3.86 10.40
C PRO A 93 -10.08 2.69 11.22
N GLN A 94 -9.34 1.58 11.25
CA GLN A 94 -9.63 0.43 12.10
C GLN A 94 -8.37 0.01 12.84
N THR A 95 -8.52 -0.64 13.99
CA THR A 95 -7.37 -1.24 14.67
C THR A 95 -6.75 -2.30 13.76
N ILE A 96 -5.43 -2.52 13.88
CA ILE A 96 -4.73 -3.56 13.09
C ILE A 96 -5.42 -4.93 13.25
N THR A 97 -5.86 -5.27 14.46
CA THR A 97 -6.53 -6.54 14.75
C THR A 97 -7.90 -6.67 14.10
N ASP A 98 -8.67 -5.57 14.00
CA ASP A 98 -9.99 -5.60 13.36
C ASP A 98 -9.85 -5.63 11.83
N ALA A 99 -8.97 -4.78 11.29
CA ALA A 99 -8.74 -4.65 9.86
C ALA A 99 -8.17 -5.92 9.21
N LEU A 100 -7.37 -6.69 9.95
CA LEU A 100 -6.73 -7.92 9.47
C LEU A 100 -7.34 -9.19 10.08
N SER A 101 -8.60 -9.11 10.50
CA SER A 101 -9.27 -10.21 11.20
C SER A 101 -9.43 -11.47 10.34
N SER A 102 -9.62 -11.32 9.02
CA SER A 102 -9.74 -12.46 8.10
C SER A 102 -8.45 -13.26 7.94
N ILE A 103 -7.28 -12.62 8.11
CA ILE A 103 -5.95 -13.24 7.98
C ILE A 103 -5.25 -13.46 9.34
N ASN A 104 -6.02 -13.44 10.44
CA ASN A 104 -5.46 -13.51 11.78
C ASN A 104 -4.67 -14.82 11.99
N GLY A 105 -3.40 -14.68 12.39
CA GLY A 105 -2.47 -15.80 12.58
C GLY A 105 -1.67 -16.19 11.34
N ASN A 106 -1.93 -15.57 10.18
CA ASN A 106 -1.23 -15.84 8.93
C ASN A 106 -0.20 -14.77 8.53
N TYR A 107 0.12 -13.84 9.44
CA TYR A 107 1.17 -12.85 9.29
C TYR A 107 2.07 -12.78 10.53
N SER A 108 3.31 -12.31 10.34
CA SER A 108 4.33 -12.23 11.39
C SER A 108 4.67 -10.81 11.82
N ILE A 109 4.69 -9.86 10.88
CA ILE A 109 4.98 -8.46 11.16
C ILE A 109 4.36 -7.55 10.10
N ILE A 110 3.93 -6.37 10.52
CA ILE A 110 3.39 -5.32 9.67
C ILE A 110 4.21 -4.06 9.84
N TRP A 111 4.47 -3.36 8.74
CA TRP A 111 5.11 -2.05 8.74
C TRP A 111 4.30 -1.03 7.97
N ALA A 112 4.30 0.21 8.43
CA ALA A 112 3.79 1.35 7.70
C ALA A 112 4.78 2.51 7.80
N TYR A 113 4.95 3.25 6.71
CA TYR A 113 5.80 4.43 6.68
C TYR A 113 4.96 5.70 6.85
N ASN A 114 5.30 6.49 7.86
CA ASN A 114 4.71 7.77 8.16
C ASN A 114 5.71 8.90 7.95
N ALA A 115 5.72 9.47 6.74
CA ALA A 115 6.63 10.56 6.36
C ALA A 115 6.49 11.83 7.23
N SER A 116 5.36 12.03 7.92
CA SER A 116 5.15 13.19 8.78
C SER A 116 5.74 13.05 10.19
N ASP A 117 6.10 11.83 10.61
CA ASP A 117 6.79 11.61 11.89
C ASP A 117 8.30 11.80 11.72
N SER A 118 8.76 13.04 11.93
CA SER A 118 10.17 13.41 11.77
C SER A 118 11.18 12.66 12.67
N THR A 119 10.70 11.91 13.67
CA THR A 119 11.57 11.20 14.62
C THR A 119 11.60 9.70 14.38
N ASP A 120 10.47 9.16 13.92
CA ASP A 120 10.29 7.73 13.72
C ASP A 120 9.29 7.47 12.60
N HIS A 121 9.81 7.43 11.37
CA HIS A 121 8.98 7.23 10.20
C HIS A 121 8.40 5.81 10.08
N TRP A 122 8.97 4.80 10.74
CA TRP A 122 8.58 3.41 10.53
C TRP A 122 7.80 2.87 11.72
N LYS A 123 6.50 2.66 11.52
CA LYS A 123 5.61 2.08 12.52
C LYS A 123 5.48 0.59 12.29
N LYS A 124 5.43 -0.19 13.37
CA LYS A 124 5.33 -1.65 13.30
C LYS A 124 4.28 -2.26 14.22
N TYR A 125 3.81 -3.42 13.79
CA TYR A 125 3.01 -4.31 14.60
C TYR A 125 3.51 -5.75 14.44
N ASP A 126 3.94 -6.35 15.54
CA ASP A 126 4.36 -7.75 15.67
C ASP A 126 3.49 -8.42 16.76
N PRO A 127 2.61 -9.37 16.41
CA PRO A 127 1.78 -10.09 17.38
C PRO A 127 2.58 -10.84 18.45
N SER A 128 3.81 -11.26 18.13
CA SER A 128 4.69 -12.04 19.01
C SER A 128 5.56 -11.18 19.93
N ALA A 129 5.71 -9.88 19.63
CA ALA A 129 6.55 -8.94 20.36
C ALA A 129 5.82 -7.61 20.71
N PRO A 130 4.76 -7.65 21.54
CA PRO A 130 3.86 -6.52 21.72
C PRO A 130 4.49 -5.26 22.35
N PHE A 131 5.56 -5.40 23.14
CA PHE A 131 6.20 -4.29 23.85
C PHE A 131 6.86 -3.24 22.93
N GLY A 132 7.02 -3.53 21.64
CA GLY A 132 7.59 -2.61 20.66
C GLY A 132 6.62 -2.14 19.59
N ASN A 133 5.32 -2.44 19.71
CA ASN A 133 4.35 -2.07 18.70
C ASN A 133 3.91 -0.62 18.87
N ASP A 134 3.96 0.12 17.78
CA ASP A 134 3.56 1.52 17.69
C ASP A 134 2.69 1.81 16.45
N LEU A 135 2.46 0.80 15.60
CA LEU A 135 1.40 0.79 14.60
C LEU A 135 0.10 0.27 15.22
N VAL A 136 -0.85 1.18 15.43
CA VAL A 136 -2.12 0.87 16.12
C VAL A 136 -3.27 0.65 15.15
N ASN A 137 -3.35 1.46 14.10
CA ASN A 137 -4.46 1.48 13.15
C ASN A 137 -4.00 1.28 11.71
N MET A 138 -4.90 0.70 10.91
CA MET A 138 -4.90 0.91 9.46
C MET A 138 -5.73 2.16 9.14
N GLU A 139 -5.19 3.04 8.30
CA GLU A 139 -5.77 4.36 7.99
C GLU A 139 -5.93 4.55 6.48
N PRO A 140 -7.01 5.23 6.03
CA PRO A 140 -7.22 5.53 4.62
C PRO A 140 -6.03 6.31 4.02
N GLY A 141 -5.62 5.93 2.82
CA GLY A 141 -4.53 6.60 2.10
C GLY A 141 -3.12 6.21 2.57
N LYS A 142 -2.99 5.18 3.42
CA LYS A 142 -1.69 4.62 3.84
C LYS A 142 -1.41 3.26 3.17
N GLY A 143 -0.12 2.98 2.99
CA GLY A 143 0.39 1.70 2.52
C GLY A 143 0.96 0.86 3.67
N TYR A 144 0.78 -0.46 3.58
CA TYR A 144 1.17 -1.42 4.61
C TYR A 144 1.97 -2.55 4.00
N TRP A 145 3.15 -2.78 4.55
CA TRP A 145 3.92 -3.99 4.32
C TRP A 145 3.44 -5.07 5.29
N ILE A 146 3.01 -6.21 4.77
CA ILE A 146 2.58 -7.36 5.55
C ILE A 146 3.47 -8.54 5.21
N MET A 147 4.16 -9.09 6.23
CA MET A 147 4.94 -10.32 6.08
C MET A 147 4.06 -11.52 6.41
N MET A 148 3.50 -12.13 5.36
CA MET A 148 2.64 -13.30 5.45
C MET A 148 3.47 -14.57 5.69
N THR A 149 2.97 -15.44 6.55
CA THR A 149 3.55 -16.76 6.81
C THR A 149 3.01 -17.83 5.86
N THR A 150 1.83 -17.61 5.29
CA THR A 150 1.16 -18.46 4.29
C THR A 150 0.32 -17.59 3.36
N ASP A 151 0.02 -18.08 2.17
CA ASP A 151 -0.95 -17.43 1.28
C ASP A 151 -2.32 -17.36 1.97
N ASP A 152 -3.03 -16.24 1.79
CA ASP A 152 -4.37 -16.01 2.36
C ASP A 152 -5.10 -14.87 1.62
N ILE A 153 -6.37 -14.64 1.96
CA ILE A 153 -7.18 -13.55 1.42
C ILE A 153 -7.57 -12.58 2.53
N LEU A 154 -7.20 -11.32 2.34
CA LEU A 154 -7.63 -10.23 3.20
C LEU A 154 -8.97 -9.67 2.71
N GLU A 155 -9.98 -9.74 3.58
CA GLU A 155 -11.36 -9.31 3.33
C GLU A 155 -11.59 -7.96 4.03
N ILE A 156 -11.82 -6.88 3.26
CA ILE A 156 -12.06 -5.51 3.78
C ILE A 156 -13.30 -4.87 3.16
#